data_AF-A0A931HFE4-F1
#
_entry.id   AF-A0A931HFE4-F1
#
_cell.length_a   1.000
_cell.length_b   1.000
_cell.length_c   1.000
_cell.angle_alpha   90.00
_cell.angle_beta   90.00
_cell.angle_gamma   90.00
#
_symmetry.space_group_name_H-M   'P 1'
#
loop_
_entity.id
_entity.type
_entity.pdbx_description
1 polymer ?
#
loop_
_entity_poly.entity_id
_entity_poly.type
_entity_poly.pdbx_seq_one_letter_code
_entity_poly.pdbx_strand_id
1 'polypeptide(L)'
;MSTLNYTQYGLAPLLDLGLDEAAEPLVFTVTLGVKDGQIVLDYAQKSSGKDYIAITCNSFVEIVLEGDQLYFSKEFDAITTKETLSSYYGSVSYGAYDPKLDRYKTVRFAARYNEGGKVGTIHRFNINVDLLQPGTDGEPRWIGLTIDPDIKNPPPVD
;
A
#
# COMPACT_ATOMS: atom_id res chain seq x y z
N MET A 1 4.28 21.11 -21.82
CA MET A 1 4.38 20.22 -20.65
C MET A 1 3.02 20.19 -19.99
N SER A 2 2.33 19.06 -20.03
CA SER A 2 1.09 18.90 -19.25
C SER A 2 1.52 18.73 -17.79
N THR A 3 1.30 19.74 -16.98
CA THR A 3 1.33 19.59 -15.52
C THR A 3 0.08 18.80 -15.14
N LEU A 4 0.16 17.47 -15.28
CA LEU A 4 -0.76 16.60 -14.56
C LEU A 4 -0.58 16.93 -13.09
N ASN A 5 -1.51 17.69 -12.53
CA ASN A 5 -1.59 17.87 -11.08
C ASN A 5 -1.72 16.47 -10.49
N TYR A 6 -0.68 16.02 -9.78
CA TYR A 6 -0.69 14.73 -9.11
C TYR A 6 -1.63 14.83 -7.92
N THR A 7 -2.91 14.55 -8.14
CA THR A 7 -3.91 14.58 -7.07
C THR A 7 -3.95 13.21 -6.40
N GLN A 8 -3.66 13.20 -5.10
CA GLN A 8 -3.82 12.04 -4.24
C GLN A 8 -5.13 12.18 -3.47
N TYR A 9 -5.94 11.12 -3.46
CA TYR A 9 -7.18 11.04 -2.71
C TYR A 9 -7.02 10.04 -1.57
N GLY A 10 -7.32 10.48 -0.34
CA GLY A 10 -7.39 9.58 0.81
C GLY A 10 -8.49 8.54 0.65
N LEU A 11 -8.38 7.44 1.41
CA LEU A 11 -9.43 6.42 1.46
C LEU A 11 -10.62 6.89 2.31
N ALA A 12 -11.74 6.17 2.27
CA ALA A 12 -12.86 6.50 3.15
C ALA A 12 -12.46 6.35 4.64
N PRO A 13 -12.84 7.30 5.52
CA PRO A 13 -12.56 7.18 6.94
C PRO A 13 -13.14 5.92 7.57
N LEU A 14 -14.34 5.54 7.11
CA LEU A 14 -15.03 4.32 7.51
C LEU A 14 -15.64 3.66 6.27
N LEU A 15 -15.36 2.38 6.12
CA LEU A 15 -15.96 1.47 5.15
C LEU A 15 -16.25 0.16 5.87
N ASP A 16 -17.52 -0.06 6.19
CA ASP A 16 -17.98 -1.33 6.76
C ASP A 16 -18.32 -2.30 5.63
N LEU A 17 -17.69 -3.47 5.67
CA LEU A 17 -17.87 -4.56 4.71
C LEU A 17 -18.56 -5.77 5.33
N GLY A 18 -18.95 -5.70 6.62
CA GLY A 18 -19.48 -6.83 7.38
C GLY A 18 -18.45 -7.94 7.60
N LEU A 19 -17.16 -7.60 7.55
CA LEU A 19 -16.07 -8.56 7.80
C LEU A 19 -15.85 -8.72 9.31
N ASP A 20 -15.57 -9.94 9.72
CA ASP A 20 -15.05 -10.21 11.06
C ASP A 20 -13.68 -9.52 11.22
N GLU A 21 -13.42 -8.85 12.34
CA GLU A 21 -12.11 -8.21 12.62
C GLU A 21 -10.96 -9.24 12.58
N ALA A 22 -11.25 -10.50 12.89
CA ALA A 22 -10.33 -11.63 12.81
C ALA A 22 -10.18 -12.23 11.40
N ALA A 23 -10.88 -11.71 10.38
CA ALA A 23 -10.75 -12.17 9.01
C ALA A 23 -9.29 -12.03 8.54
N GLU A 24 -8.77 -13.08 7.91
CA GLU A 24 -7.40 -13.10 7.37
C GLU A 24 -7.25 -12.06 6.25
N PRO A 25 -6.25 -11.16 6.32
CA PRO A 25 -6.06 -10.16 5.28
C PRO A 25 -5.36 -10.74 4.04
N LEU A 26 -5.60 -10.11 2.89
CA LEU A 26 -4.73 -10.22 1.72
C LEU A 26 -3.43 -9.47 2.02
N VAL A 27 -2.33 -10.20 2.19
CA VAL A 27 -1.02 -9.62 2.51
C VAL A 27 -0.28 -9.25 1.22
N PHE A 28 0.16 -7.99 1.12
CA PHE A 28 0.99 -7.47 0.04
C PHE A 28 2.31 -6.96 0.62
N THR A 29 3.43 -7.54 0.23
CA THR A 29 4.75 -7.17 0.75
C THR A 29 5.45 -6.20 -0.19
N VAL A 30 6.23 -5.30 0.38
CA VAL A 30 7.07 -4.35 -0.35
C VAL A 30 8.47 -4.38 0.26
N THR A 31 9.47 -4.68 -0.56
CA THR A 31 10.87 -4.80 -0.16
C THR A 31 11.73 -3.92 -1.04
N LEU A 32 12.56 -3.08 -0.41
CA LEU A 32 13.68 -2.42 -1.08
C LEU A 32 14.96 -3.15 -0.67
N GLY A 33 15.73 -3.62 -1.66
CA GLY A 33 16.94 -4.37 -1.40
C GLY A 33 17.94 -4.28 -2.55
N VAL A 34 18.96 -5.15 -2.49
CA VAL A 34 19.97 -5.29 -3.53
C VAL A 34 19.93 -6.69 -4.10
N LYS A 35 19.79 -6.80 -5.43
CA LYS A 35 19.81 -8.06 -6.17
C LYS A 35 20.76 -7.92 -7.35
N ASP A 36 21.71 -8.85 -7.47
CA ASP A 36 22.72 -8.86 -8.54
C ASP A 36 23.47 -7.52 -8.71
N GLY A 37 23.77 -6.87 -7.58
CA GLY A 37 24.46 -5.57 -7.55
C GLY A 37 23.60 -4.36 -7.90
N GLN A 38 22.28 -4.54 -8.10
CA GLN A 38 21.33 -3.48 -8.41
C GLN A 38 20.39 -3.24 -7.25
N ILE A 39 19.99 -1.97 -7.04
CA ILE A 39 18.91 -1.63 -6.12
C ILE A 39 17.60 -2.06 -6.77
N VAL A 40 16.84 -2.91 -6.09
CA VAL A 40 15.57 -3.44 -6.58
C VAL A 40 14.47 -3.15 -5.57
N LEU A 41 13.33 -2.70 -6.08
CA LEU A 41 12.08 -2.61 -5.36
C LEU A 41 11.19 -3.77 -5.82
N ASP A 42 11.01 -4.75 -4.95
CA ASP A 42 10.16 -5.91 -5.18
C ASP A 42 8.88 -5.76 -4.37
N TYR A 43 7.74 -6.10 -4.97
CA TYR A 43 6.47 -6.17 -4.27
C TYR A 43 5.61 -7.31 -4.81
N ALA A 44 4.89 -7.99 -3.92
CA ALA A 44 4.06 -9.12 -4.29
C ALA A 44 2.93 -9.37 -3.29
N GLN A 45 1.80 -9.84 -3.81
CA GLN A 45 0.77 -10.44 -2.99
C GLN A 45 1.23 -11.81 -2.50
N LYS A 46 1.33 -12.00 -1.19
CA LYS A 46 1.96 -13.17 -0.55
C LYS A 46 1.38 -14.51 -0.99
N SER A 47 0.06 -14.58 -1.21
CA SER A 47 -0.62 -15.84 -1.56
C SER A 47 -0.43 -16.26 -3.02
N SER A 48 -0.17 -15.33 -3.93
CA SER A 48 -0.17 -15.58 -5.38
C SER A 48 1.16 -15.25 -6.07
N GLY A 49 2.03 -14.48 -5.42
CA GLY A 49 3.26 -13.94 -6.02
C GLY A 49 3.00 -12.86 -7.08
N LYS A 50 1.75 -12.42 -7.26
CA LYS A 50 1.40 -11.38 -8.24
C LYS A 50 1.92 -10.03 -7.77
N ASP A 51 2.42 -9.22 -8.71
CA ASP A 51 2.90 -7.85 -8.48
C ASP A 51 1.76 -6.82 -8.30
N TYR A 52 0.52 -7.30 -8.17
CA TYR A 52 -0.67 -6.51 -7.93
C TYR A 52 -1.53 -7.16 -6.85
N ILE A 53 -2.41 -6.37 -6.25
CA ILE A 53 -3.38 -6.85 -5.27
C ILE A 53 -4.65 -7.28 -5.99
N ALA A 54 -4.98 -8.57 -5.94
CA ALA A 54 -6.18 -9.14 -6.53
C ALA A 54 -7.32 -9.17 -5.50
N ILE A 55 -8.40 -8.43 -5.76
CA ILE A 55 -9.59 -8.42 -4.89
C ILE A 55 -10.66 -9.31 -5.50
N THR A 56 -10.85 -10.52 -4.95
CA THR A 56 -11.87 -11.49 -5.43
C THR A 56 -13.13 -11.50 -4.58
N CYS A 57 -13.08 -10.93 -3.38
CA CYS A 57 -14.18 -10.78 -2.43
C CYS A 57 -13.89 -9.59 -1.49
N ASN A 58 -14.90 -9.15 -0.73
CA ASN A 58 -14.67 -8.18 0.34
C ASN A 58 -13.57 -8.69 1.26
N SER A 59 -12.53 -7.89 1.45
CA SER A 59 -11.31 -8.31 2.13
C SER A 59 -10.73 -7.18 2.95
N PHE A 60 -9.96 -7.52 3.99
CA PHE A 60 -8.92 -6.62 4.46
C PHE A 60 -7.68 -6.82 3.61
N VAL A 61 -7.00 -5.73 3.27
CA VAL A 61 -5.69 -5.74 2.63
C VAL A 61 -4.69 -5.24 3.65
N GLU A 62 -3.57 -5.95 3.81
CA GLU A 62 -2.48 -5.56 4.68
C GLU A 62 -1.20 -5.38 3.86
N ILE A 63 -0.66 -4.17 3.84
CA ILE A 63 0.61 -3.87 3.21
C ILE A 63 1.70 -3.91 4.26
N VAL A 64 2.72 -4.72 4.01
CA VAL A 64 3.87 -4.91 4.90
C VAL A 64 5.13 -4.41 4.21
N LEU A 65 5.79 -3.44 4.81
CA LEU A 65 7.10 -2.98 4.37
C LEU A 65 8.15 -3.87 5.01
N GLU A 66 8.85 -4.68 4.23
CA GLU A 66 9.90 -5.58 4.72
C GLU A 66 11.29 -4.91 4.65
N GLY A 67 12.24 -5.47 5.39
CA GLY A 67 13.60 -4.92 5.54
C GLY A 67 13.66 -3.68 6.43
N ASP A 68 14.82 -3.02 6.45
CA ASP A 68 15.12 -2.01 7.49
C ASP A 68 15.03 -0.56 7.00
N GLN A 69 14.79 -0.35 5.70
CA GLN A 69 14.94 0.97 5.07
C GLN A 69 13.62 1.67 4.76
N LEU A 70 12.53 0.94 4.53
CA LEU A 70 11.23 1.53 4.20
C LEU A 70 10.32 1.59 5.41
N TYR A 71 9.68 2.74 5.62
CA TYR A 71 8.65 2.95 6.64
C TYR A 71 7.51 3.75 6.04
N PHE A 72 6.30 3.63 6.56
CA PHE A 72 5.20 4.48 6.08
C PHE A 72 5.49 5.96 6.36
N SER A 73 5.10 6.82 5.40
CA SER A 73 5.35 8.24 5.49
C SER A 73 4.62 8.89 6.66
N LYS A 74 5.22 9.93 7.26
CA LYS A 74 4.54 10.78 8.26
C LYS A 74 3.89 12.02 7.63
N GLU A 75 4.33 12.39 6.43
CA GLU A 75 3.85 13.58 5.74
C GLU A 75 2.60 13.30 4.90
N PHE A 76 2.43 12.05 4.47
CA PHE A 76 1.32 11.61 3.63
C PHE A 76 0.62 10.40 4.25
N ASP A 77 -0.68 10.26 3.99
CA ASP A 77 -1.39 9.01 4.29
C ASP A 77 -0.65 7.83 3.65
N ALA A 78 -0.44 6.75 4.40
CA ALA A 78 0.28 5.57 3.92
C ALA A 78 -0.24 5.06 2.56
N ILE A 79 -1.56 5.14 2.37
CA ILE A 79 -2.23 4.71 1.16
C ILE A 79 -3.12 5.83 0.63
N THR A 80 -2.92 6.19 -0.64
CA THR A 80 -3.81 7.10 -1.36
C THR A 80 -4.18 6.54 -2.73
N THR A 81 -5.16 7.13 -3.37
CA THR A 81 -5.66 6.74 -4.69
C THR A 81 -5.48 7.87 -5.69
N LYS A 82 -5.41 7.54 -6.98
CA LYS A 82 -5.25 8.53 -8.06
C LYS A 82 -6.58 9.07 -8.60
N GLU A 83 -7.69 8.54 -8.10
CA GLU A 83 -9.06 8.93 -8.41
C GLU A 83 -9.95 8.64 -7.17
N THR A 84 -11.16 9.20 -7.13
CA THR A 84 -12.05 9.03 -5.96
C THR A 84 -12.59 7.60 -5.87
N LEU A 85 -11.94 6.76 -5.05
CA LEU A 85 -12.30 5.34 -4.87
C LEU A 85 -12.81 5.02 -3.46
N SER A 86 -13.31 6.03 -2.74
CA SER A 86 -13.79 5.90 -1.35
C SER A 86 -14.97 4.94 -1.18
N SER A 87 -15.72 4.63 -2.25
CA SER A 87 -16.77 3.59 -2.22
C SER A 87 -16.20 2.16 -2.19
N TYR A 88 -14.93 1.98 -2.57
CA TYR A 88 -14.27 0.68 -2.63
C TYR A 88 -13.25 0.47 -1.52
N TYR A 89 -12.63 1.54 -1.01
CA TYR A 89 -11.51 1.44 -0.09
C TYR A 89 -11.64 2.40 1.10
N GLY A 90 -11.31 1.93 2.30
CA GLY A 90 -11.44 2.72 3.52
C GLY A 90 -10.94 2.02 4.78
N SER A 91 -11.27 2.59 5.95
CA SER A 91 -10.97 2.01 7.27
C SER A 91 -9.48 1.71 7.46
N VAL A 92 -8.63 2.71 7.26
CA VAL A 92 -7.17 2.56 7.39
C VAL A 92 -6.76 2.41 8.85
N SER A 93 -5.90 1.43 9.14
CA SER A 93 -5.24 1.26 10.43
C SER A 93 -3.75 0.97 10.25
N TYR A 94 -2.95 1.37 11.23
CA TYR A 94 -1.50 1.27 11.21
C TYR A 94 -1.02 0.25 12.25
N GLY A 95 0.04 -0.49 11.91
CA GLY A 95 0.59 -1.55 12.74
C GLY A 95 2.11 -1.65 12.64
N ALA A 96 2.70 -2.50 13.47
CA ALA A 96 4.15 -2.70 13.57
C ALA A 96 4.90 -1.36 13.76
N TYR A 97 4.55 -0.64 14.82
CA TYR A 97 5.18 0.63 15.18
C TYR A 97 6.61 0.42 15.70
N ASP A 98 7.57 1.13 15.10
CA ASP A 98 8.93 1.27 15.58
C ASP A 98 9.04 2.52 16.48
N PRO A 99 9.22 2.36 17.80
CA PRO A 99 9.31 3.48 18.73
C PRO A 99 10.61 4.26 18.65
N LYS A 100 11.68 3.70 18.06
CA LYS A 100 12.97 4.40 17.89
C LYS A 100 12.92 5.36 16.71
N LEU A 101 12.24 4.94 15.64
CA LEU A 101 12.13 5.72 14.40
C LEU A 101 10.80 6.48 14.31
N ASP A 102 9.88 6.25 15.26
CA ASP A 102 8.55 6.84 15.34
C ASP A 102 7.72 6.63 14.06
N ARG A 103 7.67 5.38 13.57
CA ARG A 103 7.07 5.03 12.28
C ARG A 103 6.45 3.64 12.26
N TYR A 104 5.59 3.41 11.28
CA TYR A 104 4.89 2.12 11.09
C TYR A 104 5.48 1.32 9.93
N LYS A 105 5.38 0.00 10.05
CA LYS A 105 5.80 -0.97 9.01
C LYS A 105 4.64 -1.71 8.36
N THR A 106 3.44 -1.58 8.92
CA THR A 106 2.23 -2.21 8.39
C THR A 106 1.10 -1.19 8.30
N VAL A 107 0.33 -1.27 7.21
CA VAL A 107 -0.95 -0.56 7.07
C VAL A 107 -2.01 -1.56 6.59
N ARG A 108 -3.20 -1.49 7.19
CA ARG A 108 -4.34 -2.32 6.84
C ARG A 108 -5.50 -1.44 6.38
N PHE A 109 -6.24 -1.87 5.36
CA PHE A 109 -7.44 -1.17 4.90
C PHE A 109 -8.51 -2.16 4.41
N ALA A 110 -9.77 -1.75 4.44
CA ALA A 110 -10.90 -2.50 3.91
C ALA A 110 -11.00 -2.29 2.39
N ALA A 111 -11.20 -3.38 1.65
CA ALA A 111 -11.38 -3.39 0.20
C ALA A 111 -12.68 -4.11 -0.19
N ARG A 112 -13.62 -3.35 -0.76
CA ARG A 112 -14.88 -3.87 -1.32
C ARG A 112 -14.62 -4.48 -2.69
N TYR A 113 -15.14 -5.69 -2.91
CA TYR A 113 -15.14 -6.29 -4.22
C TYR A 113 -16.09 -5.57 -5.19
N ASN A 114 -15.61 -5.27 -6.39
CA ASN A 114 -16.35 -4.61 -7.43
C ASN A 114 -17.09 -5.64 -8.31
N GLU A 115 -18.12 -6.28 -7.76
CA GLU A 115 -18.86 -7.38 -8.42
C GLU A 115 -19.39 -7.01 -9.82
N GLY A 116 -19.82 -5.76 -10.02
CA GLY A 116 -20.30 -5.26 -11.32
C GLY A 116 -19.21 -4.72 -12.25
N GLY A 117 -17.94 -4.79 -11.84
CA GLY A 117 -16.81 -4.24 -12.59
C GLY A 117 -16.37 -5.11 -13.75
N LYS A 118 -15.67 -4.49 -14.71
CA LYS A 118 -15.03 -5.23 -15.80
C LYS A 118 -13.84 -6.02 -15.25
N VAL A 119 -13.70 -7.29 -15.62
CA VAL A 119 -12.53 -8.12 -15.32
C VAL A 119 -11.23 -7.39 -15.70
N GLY A 120 -10.26 -7.39 -14.78
CA GLY A 120 -8.97 -6.72 -14.95
C GLY A 120 -9.02 -5.19 -14.75
N THR A 121 -10.11 -4.65 -14.20
CA THR A 121 -10.20 -3.23 -13.84
C THR A 121 -9.09 -2.87 -12.87
N ILE A 122 -8.35 -1.80 -13.21
CA ILE A 122 -7.22 -1.32 -12.41
C ILE A 122 -7.70 -0.13 -11.58
N HIS A 123 -7.60 -0.25 -10.27
CA HIS A 123 -7.75 0.85 -9.33
C HIS A 123 -6.35 1.30 -8.93
N ARG A 124 -5.91 2.45 -9.44
CA ARG A 124 -4.55 2.96 -9.21
C ARG A 124 -4.42 3.54 -7.81
N PHE A 125 -3.39 3.12 -7.10
CA PHE A 125 -3.11 3.59 -5.74
C PHE A 125 -1.62 3.84 -5.54
N ASN A 126 -1.33 4.49 -4.42
CA ASN A 126 -0.01 4.89 -3.99
C ASN A 126 0.25 4.26 -2.62
N ILE A 127 1.46 3.76 -2.42
CA ILE A 127 2.04 3.45 -1.12
C ILE A 127 3.06 4.53 -0.84
N ASN A 128 2.74 5.43 0.10
CA ASN A 128 3.60 6.53 0.49
C ASN A 128 4.52 6.08 1.63
N VAL A 129 5.82 6.05 1.34
CA VAL A 129 6.85 5.54 2.25
C VAL A 129 7.96 6.58 2.39
N ASP A 130 8.65 6.56 3.52
CA ASP A 130 9.87 7.30 3.70
C ASP A 130 11.05 6.32 3.77
N LEU A 131 12.05 6.58 2.94
CA LEU A 131 13.30 5.84 2.90
C LEU A 131 14.25 6.38 3.96
N LEU A 132 14.64 5.51 4.88
CA LEU A 132 15.66 5.79 5.89
C LEU A 132 17.03 5.95 5.22
N GLN A 133 17.70 7.04 5.55
CA GLN A 133 19.09 7.33 5.21
C GLN A 133 19.88 7.59 6.49
N PRO A 134 21.14 7.12 6.57
CA PRO A 134 22.02 7.54 7.64
C PRO A 134 22.24 9.05 7.54
N GLY A 135 21.97 9.79 8.62
CA GLY A 135 22.37 11.20 8.71
C GLY A 135 23.84 11.33 9.03
N THR A 136 24.40 12.49 8.67
CA THR A 136 25.81 12.81 8.91
C THR A 136 26.12 13.15 10.37
N ASP A 137 25.09 13.43 11.16
CA ASP A 137 25.10 13.80 12.58
C ASP A 137 24.63 12.67 13.50
N GLY A 138 24.35 11.48 12.94
CA GLY A 138 23.82 10.34 13.68
C GLY A 138 22.29 10.29 13.77
N GLU A 139 21.60 11.34 13.29
CA GLU A 139 20.13 11.36 13.23
C GLU A 139 19.62 10.72 11.93
N PRO A 140 18.45 10.09 11.91
CA PRO A 140 17.88 9.52 10.70
C PRO A 140 17.44 10.65 9.73
N ARG A 141 17.85 10.55 8.47
CA ARG A 141 17.31 11.38 7.39
C ARG A 141 16.28 10.59 6.60
N TRP A 142 15.18 11.24 6.23
CA TRP A 142 14.07 10.61 5.53
C TRP A 142 13.96 11.17 4.12
N ILE A 143 13.81 10.29 3.13
CA ILE A 143 13.50 10.66 1.75
C ILE A 143 12.11 10.11 1.42
N GLY A 144 11.14 10.99 1.19
CA GLY A 144 9.81 10.59 0.76
C GLY A 144 9.85 9.91 -0.61
N LEU A 145 9.18 8.76 -0.71
CA LEU A 145 9.00 7.97 -1.92
C LEU A 145 7.52 7.58 -2.04
N THR A 146 7.07 7.46 -3.28
CA THR A 146 5.76 6.90 -3.59
C THR A 146 5.96 5.69 -4.50
N ILE A 147 5.36 4.58 -4.11
CA ILE A 147 5.34 3.34 -4.89
C ILE A 147 3.92 3.20 -5.45
N ASP A 148 3.80 2.84 -6.73
CA ASP A 148 2.52 2.85 -7.44
C ASP A 148 2.14 1.44 -7.92
N PRO A 149 1.80 0.47 -7.03
CA PRO A 149 1.31 -0.82 -7.48
C PRO A 149 -0.13 -0.70 -8.00
N ASP A 150 -0.62 -1.79 -8.57
CA ASP A 150 -2.01 -1.90 -9.03
C ASP A 150 -2.86 -2.68 -8.02
N ILE A 151 -4.11 -2.24 -7.81
CA ILE A 151 -5.19 -3.13 -7.35
C ILE A 151 -6.00 -3.55 -8.57
N LYS A 152 -6.21 -4.85 -8.76
CA LYS A 152 -7.12 -5.36 -9.79
C LYS A 152 -8.44 -5.79 -9.14
N ASN A 153 -9.53 -5.10 -9.47
CA ASN A 153 -10.83 -5.26 -8.83
C ASN A 153 -12.02 -5.02 -9.80
N PRO A 154 -12.61 -6.07 -10.39
CA PRO A 154 -12.21 -7.48 -10.29
C PRO A 154 -10.86 -7.79 -10.94
N PRO A 155 -10.14 -8.83 -10.48
CA PRO A 155 -8.91 -9.29 -11.11
C PRO A 155 -9.15 -9.89 -12.50
N PRO A 156 -8.10 -10.01 -13.35
CA PRO A 156 -8.18 -10.76 -14.60
C PRO A 156 -8.50 -12.24 -14.32
N VAL A 157 -9.04 -12.94 -15.33
CA VAL A 157 -9.13 -14.41 -15.31
C VAL A 157 -7.73 -14.95 -15.57
N ASP A 158 -7.27 -15.86 -14.72
CA ASP A 158 -6.00 -16.56 -14.86
C ASP A 158 -6.01 -17.58 -16.02
#